data_AF-A0A6P0NTN6-F1
#
_entry.id   AF-A0A6P0NTN6-F1
#
_cell.length_a   1.000
_cell.length_b   1.000
_cell.length_c   1.000
_cell.angle_alpha   90.00
_cell.angle_beta   90.00
_cell.angle_gamma   90.00
#
_symmetry.space_group_name_H-M   'P 1'
#
loop_
_entity.id
_entity.type
_entity.pdbx_description
1 polymer ?
#
loop_
_entity_poly.entity_id
_entity_poly.type
_entity_poly.pdbx_seq_one_letter_code
_entity_poly.pdbx_strand_id
1 'polypeptide(L)'
;MYQLIINRPEETALTLKLTLEQLSQEMQLIATIKLYELGRLFSRAAANLLGIPKPLFLTKLADYGVETFQLTEAELAEELKSA
;
A
#
# COMPACT_ATOMS: atom_id res chain seq x y z
N MET A 1 13.46 11.88 -5.39
CA MET A 1 13.10 10.48 -5.06
C MET A 1 14.01 10.02 -3.93
N TYR A 2 13.49 9.30 -2.95
CA TYR A 2 14.26 8.78 -1.81
C TYR A 2 14.14 7.26 -1.78
N GLN A 3 15.21 6.57 -1.36
CA GLN A 3 15.24 5.12 -1.26
C GLN A 3 15.21 4.71 0.21
N LEU A 4 14.31 3.78 0.56
CA LEU A 4 14.28 3.13 1.86
C LEU A 4 15.06 1.82 1.78
N ILE A 5 16.10 1.67 2.60
CA ILE A 5 16.89 0.43 2.68
C ILE A 5 16.44 -0.34 3.92
N ILE A 6 16.01 -1.58 3.73
CA ILE A 6 15.61 -2.47 4.83
C ILE A 6 16.49 -3.72 4.76
N ASN A 7 17.38 -3.87 5.74
CA ASN A 7 18.24 -5.05 5.85
C ASN A 7 17.45 -6.21 6.49
N ARG A 8 17.31 -7.32 5.78
CA ARG A 8 16.68 -8.57 6.23
C ARG A 8 17.58 -9.76 5.89
N PRO A 9 17.52 -10.87 6.65
CA PRO A 9 18.16 -12.12 6.23
C PRO A 9 17.58 -12.60 4.89
N GLU A 10 18.42 -13.13 3.99
CA GLU A 10 17.98 -13.70 2.70
C GLU A 10 16.96 -14.82 2.88
N GLU A 11 17.08 -15.57 3.98
CA GLU A 11 16.17 -16.64 4.42
C GLU A 11 14.72 -16.17 4.59
N THR A 12 14.48 -14.86 4.73
CA THR A 12 13.14 -14.28 4.81
C THR A 12 12.34 -14.57 3.54
N ALA A 13 12.96 -14.36 2.37
CA ALA A 13 12.32 -14.62 1.08
C ALA A 13 12.04 -16.11 0.88
N LEU A 14 12.99 -16.96 1.28
CA LEU A 14 12.85 -18.42 1.23
C LEU A 14 11.68 -18.92 2.09
N THR A 15 11.57 -18.41 3.32
CA THR A 15 10.50 -18.78 4.26
C THR A 15 9.12 -18.40 3.72
N LEU A 16 9.04 -17.26 3.04
CA LEU A 16 7.81 -16.75 2.42
C LEU A 16 7.55 -17.35 1.03
N LYS A 17 8.46 -18.19 0.50
CA LYS A 17 8.41 -18.75 -0.85
C LYS A 17 8.34 -17.68 -1.94
N LEU A 18 9.06 -16.58 -1.75
CA LEU A 18 9.13 -15.44 -2.66
C LEU A 18 10.55 -15.31 -3.22
N THR A 19 10.67 -14.71 -4.40
CA THR A 19 11.94 -14.12 -4.86
C THR A 19 12.24 -12.84 -4.06
N LEU A 20 13.50 -12.38 -4.07
CA LEU A 20 13.86 -11.10 -3.43
C LEU A 20 13.07 -9.92 -3.99
N GLU A 21 12.80 -9.92 -5.30
CA GLU A 21 11.99 -8.89 -5.95
C GLU A 21 10.53 -8.94 -5.45
N GLN A 22 9.94 -10.13 -5.38
CA GLN A 22 8.59 -10.31 -4.85
C GLN A 22 8.50 -9.90 -3.39
N LEU A 23 9.51 -10.22 -2.56
CA LEU A 23 9.56 -9.77 -1.17
C LEU A 23 9.58 -8.25 -1.07
N SER A 24 10.38 -7.57 -1.90
CA SER A 24 10.44 -6.10 -1.93
C SER A 24 9.09 -5.48 -2.28
N GLN A 25 8.43 -6.01 -3.32
CA GLN A 25 7.10 -5.56 -3.76
C GLN A 25 6.04 -5.82 -2.67
N GLU A 26 6.07 -6.99 -2.04
CA GLU A 26 5.17 -7.38 -0.95
C GLU A 26 5.34 -6.45 0.26
N MET A 27 6.58 -6.15 0.65
CA MET A 27 6.87 -5.23 1.76
C MET A 27 6.38 -3.81 1.47
N GLN A 28 6.57 -3.32 0.25
CA GLN A 28 6.09 -2.00 -0.15
C GLN A 28 4.55 -1.95 -0.12
N LEU A 29 3.89 -3.00 -0.59
CA LEU A 29 2.43 -3.13 -0.59
C LEU A 29 1.88 -3.16 0.84
N ILE A 30 2.38 -4.05 1.70
CA ILE A 30 1.96 -4.16 3.10
C ILE A 30 2.15 -2.84 3.85
N ALA A 31 3.31 -2.19 3.70
CA ALA A 31 3.58 -0.91 4.38
C ALA A 31 2.59 0.18 3.93
N THR A 32 2.31 0.24 2.62
CA THR A 32 1.37 1.21 2.05
C THR A 32 -0.07 0.95 2.52
N ILE A 33 -0.51 -0.31 2.48
CA ILE A 33 -1.83 -0.73 2.98
C ILE A 33 -1.96 -0.40 4.47
N LYS A 34 -0.92 -0.66 5.28
CA LYS A 34 -0.98 -0.39 6.71
C LYS A 34 -1.07 1.11 7.01
N LEU A 35 -0.39 1.95 6.25
CA LEU A 35 -0.51 3.40 6.38
C LEU A 35 -1.91 3.90 5.98
N TYR A 36 -2.52 3.30 4.97
CA TYR A 36 -3.91 3.57 4.58
C TYR A 36 -4.90 3.16 5.67
N GLU A 37 -4.82 1.92 6.16
CA GLU A 37 -5.67 1.39 7.23
C GLU A 37 -5.57 2.21 8.53
N LEU A 38 -4.39 2.79 8.81
CA LEU A 38 -4.19 3.69 9.96
C LEU A 38 -4.70 5.13 9.72
N GLY A 39 -5.30 5.42 8.56
CA GLY A 39 -5.76 6.77 8.17
C GLY A 39 -4.62 7.77 7.93
N ARG A 40 -3.37 7.30 7.79
CA ARG A 40 -2.17 8.16 7.64
C ARG A 40 -1.83 8.44 6.18
N LEU A 41 -2.41 7.67 5.27
CA LEU A 41 -2.18 7.79 3.84
C LEU A 41 -3.52 7.64 3.13
N PHE A 42 -3.86 8.60 2.27
CA PHE A 42 -5.06 8.51 1.45
C PHE A 42 -4.87 7.54 0.28
N SER A 43 -5.94 6.88 -0.15
CA SER A 43 -6.01 5.90 -1.24
C SER A 43 -5.35 6.38 -2.53
N ARG A 44 -5.50 7.66 -2.90
CA ARG A 44 -4.81 8.26 -4.06
C ARG A 44 -3.29 8.31 -3.84
N ALA A 45 -2.84 8.76 -2.67
CA ALA A 45 -1.41 8.83 -2.33
C ALA A 45 -0.79 7.43 -2.21
N ALA A 46 -1.54 6.46 -1.68
CA ALA A 46 -1.16 5.06 -1.60
C ALA A 46 -0.98 4.42 -2.99
N ALA A 47 -1.93 4.63 -3.90
CA ALA A 47 -1.84 4.16 -5.27
C ALA A 47 -0.63 4.77 -6.00
N ASN A 48 -0.40 6.07 -5.82
CA ASN A 48 0.77 6.77 -6.37
C ASN A 48 2.10 6.24 -5.79
N LEU A 49 2.15 5.95 -4.49
CA LEU A 49 3.34 5.39 -3.82
C LEU A 49 3.71 4.02 -4.38
N LEU A 50 2.71 3.23 -4.80
CA LEU A 50 2.91 1.92 -5.42
C LEU A 50 3.06 2.00 -6.95
N GLY A 51 2.90 3.17 -7.55
CA GLY A 51 2.94 3.34 -9.01
C GLY A 51 1.81 2.62 -9.74
N ILE A 52 0.66 2.40 -9.09
CA ILE A 52 -0.48 1.68 -9.66
C ILE A 52 -1.73 2.58 -9.77
N PRO A 53 -2.70 2.26 -10.64
CA PRO A 53 -3.97 2.96 -10.67
C PRO A 53 -4.75 2.81 -9.35
N LYS A 54 -5.44 3.87 -8.91
CA LYS A 54 -6.28 3.85 -7.70
C LYS A 54 -7.29 2.67 -7.67
N PRO A 55 -8.02 2.33 -8.75
CA PRO A 55 -8.91 1.17 -8.73
C PRO A 55 -8.18 -0.14 -8.41
N LEU A 56 -6.96 -0.32 -8.92
CA LEU A 56 -6.14 -1.50 -8.64
C LEU A 56 -5.63 -1.52 -7.19
N PHE A 57 -5.33 -0.36 -6.61
CA PHE A 57 -5.02 -0.28 -5.18
C PHE A 57 -6.23 -0.69 -4.33
N LEU A 58 -7.42 -0.18 -4.64
CA LEU A 58 -8.64 -0.52 -3.91
C LEU A 58 -8.98 -2.02 -4.00
N THR A 59 -8.76 -2.67 -5.16
CA THR A 59 -8.96 -4.13 -5.24
C THR A 59 -7.98 -4.91 -4.37
N LYS A 60 -6.73 -4.42 -4.22
CA LYS A 60 -5.71 -5.07 -3.40
C LYS A 60 -6.03 -5.02 -1.91
N LEU A 61 -6.76 -4.02 -1.41
CA LEU A 61 -7.14 -3.95 0.00
C LEU A 61 -7.90 -5.21 0.48
N ALA A 62 -8.75 -5.77 -0.40
CA ALA A 62 -9.51 -6.97 -0.10
C ALA A 62 -8.61 -8.19 0.13
N ASP A 63 -7.50 -8.31 -0.60
CA ASP A 63 -6.53 -9.41 -0.44
C ASP A 63 -5.88 -9.40 0.95
N TYR A 64 -5.86 -8.24 1.61
CA TYR A 64 -5.28 -8.05 2.96
C TYR A 64 -6.36 -7.88 4.05
N GLY A 65 -7.63 -8.13 3.74
CA GLY A 65 -8.73 -8.01 4.69
C GLY A 65 -8.99 -6.59 5.18
N VAL A 66 -8.54 -5.58 4.44
CA VAL A 66 -8.79 -4.16 4.76
C VAL A 66 -10.06 -3.71 4.06
N GLU A 67 -10.93 -3.03 4.80
CA GLU A 67 -12.17 -2.48 4.27
C GLU A 67 -11.87 -1.43 3.19
N THR A 68 -12.43 -1.63 1.99
CA THR A 68 -12.18 -0.80 0.80
C THR A 68 -12.81 0.60 0.87
N PHE A 69 -13.78 0.78 1.77
CA PHE A 69 -14.55 2.01 1.94
C PHE A 69 -14.41 2.59 3.35
N GLN A 70 -13.21 2.54 3.93
CA GLN A 70 -12.86 3.47 5.02
C GLN A 70 -12.60 4.86 4.43
N LEU A 71 -13.65 5.43 3.83
CA LEU A 71 -13.63 6.80 3.36
C LEU A 71 -13.68 7.68 4.61
N THR A 72 -12.50 8.01 5.14
CA THR A 72 -12.41 9.00 6.21
C THR A 72 -13.03 10.30 5.70
N GLU A 73 -13.70 11.08 6.56
CA GLU A 73 -14.27 12.38 6.18
C GLU A 73 -13.23 13.28 5.48
N ALA A 74 -11.96 13.13 5.85
CA ALA A 74 -10.82 13.80 5.23
C ALA A 74 -10.56 13.36 3.77
N GLU A 75 -10.66 12.07 3.47
CA GLU A 75 -10.58 11.58 2.08
C GLU A 75 -11.74 12.13 1.24
N LEU A 76 -12.96 12.04 1.76
CA LEU A 76 -14.13 12.56 1.04
C LEU A 76 -14.00 14.06 0.74
N ALA A 77 -13.53 14.84 1.71
CA ALA A 77 -13.31 16.27 1.53
C ALA A 77 -12.24 16.58 0.46
N GLU A 78 -11.15 15.80 0.40
CA GLU A 78 -10.13 15.96 -0.63
C GLU A 78 -10.59 15.49 -2.02
N GLU A 79 -11.45 14.47 -2.09
CA GLU A 79 -12.09 14.06 -3.35
C GLU A 79 -13.04 15.13 -3.88
N LEU A 80 -13.85 15.75 -3.02
CA LEU A 80 -14.77 16.83 -3.40
C LEU A 80 -14.05 18.10 -3.88
N LYS A 81 -12.84 18.38 -3.40
CA LYS A 81 -12.02 19.52 -3.85
C LYS A 81 -11.32 19.30 -5.19
N SER A 82 -11.16 18.05 -5.60
CA SER A 82 -10.43 17.68 -6.82
C SER A 82 -11.34 17.14 -7.94
N ALA A 83 -12.65 17.36 -7.82
CA ALA A 83 -13.68 17.08 -8.81
C ALA A 83 -14.01 18.30 -9.67
#